data_AF-A0A2V8Y4C9-F1
#
_entry.id   AF-A0A2V8Y4C9-F1
#
_cell.length_a   1.000
_cell.length_b   1.000
_cell.length_c   1.000
_cell.angle_alpha   90.00
_cell.angle_beta   90.00
_cell.angle_gamma   90.00
#
_symmetry.space_group_name_H-M   'P 1'
#
loop_
_entity.id
_entity.type
_entity.pdbx_description
1 polymer ?
#
loop_
_entity_poly.entity_id
_entity_poly.type
_entity_poly.pdbx_seq_one_letter_code
_entity_poly.pdbx_strand_id
1 'polypeptide(L)'
;RFLTCGKPGCRCARGERHGPVWYLSVSLDQSHRTGTTVPADQLEQVRRGIESYHRVSEHLEQISDINRELLRRAKGPRRARKKMRK
;
A
#
# COMPACT_ATOMS: atom_id res chain seq x y z
N ARG A 1 18.88 0.74 4.62
CA ARG A 1 19.62 -0.36 5.30
C ARG A 1 21.06 -0.36 4.81
N PHE A 2 22.06 -0.54 5.68
CA PHE A 2 23.46 -0.71 5.28
C PHE A 2 23.80 -2.21 5.19
N LEU A 3 24.60 -2.60 4.19
CA LEU A 3 24.84 -4.02 3.87
C LEU A 3 26.34 -4.37 3.90
N THR A 4 26.63 -5.63 4.22
CA THR A 4 27.95 -6.24 4.03
C THR A 4 27.90 -7.14 2.80
N CYS A 5 29.00 -7.19 2.02
CA CYS A 5 29.03 -7.93 0.75
C CYS A 5 29.62 -9.35 0.86
N GLY A 6 30.07 -9.78 2.04
CA GLY A 6 30.65 -11.11 2.27
C GLY A 6 32.03 -11.36 1.63
N LYS A 7 32.58 -10.43 0.85
CA LYS A 7 33.90 -10.58 0.24
C LYS A 7 35.01 -10.54 1.30
N PRO A 8 35.93 -11.53 1.32
CA PRO A 8 37.07 -11.51 2.24
C PRO A 8 37.93 -10.27 1.99
N GLY A 9 38.28 -9.57 3.07
CA GLY A 9 39.09 -8.34 3.03
C GLY A 9 38.31 -7.05 2.72
N CYS A 10 37.02 -7.11 2.39
CA CYS A 10 36.25 -5.90 2.13
C CYS A 10 36.13 -5.00 3.36
N ARG A 11 36.23 -3.68 3.17
CA ARG A 11 36.09 -2.68 4.24
C ARG A 11 34.71 -2.72 4.92
N CYS A 12 33.69 -3.21 4.22
CA CYS A 12 32.35 -3.39 4.80
C CYS A 12 32.33 -4.35 5.99
N ALA A 13 33.25 -5.31 6.07
CA ALA A 13 33.37 -6.22 7.21
C ALA A 13 34.00 -5.55 8.43
N ARG A 14 34.71 -4.42 8.24
CA ARG A 14 35.44 -3.67 9.28
C ARG A 14 34.70 -2.43 9.78
N GLY A 15 33.49 -2.17 9.28
CA GLY A 15 32.63 -1.07 9.73
C GLY A 15 32.16 -0.14 8.62
N GLU A 16 32.87 -0.06 7.49
CA GLU A 16 32.51 0.75 6.31
C GLU A 16 31.44 0.04 5.44
N ARG A 17 30.28 -0.22 6.03
CA ARG A 17 29.19 -0.95 5.35
C ARG A 17 28.77 -0.24 4.07
N HIS A 18 28.39 -1.02 3.05
CA HIS A 18 27.86 -0.46 1.82
C HIS A 18 26.59 0.31 2.13
N GLY A 19 26.46 1.45 1.43
CA GLY A 19 25.61 2.58 1.75
C GLY A 19 24.15 2.27 2.06
N PRO A 20 23.36 3.31 2.38
CA PRO A 20 21.96 3.09 2.67
C PRO A 20 21.25 2.63 1.39
N VAL A 21 20.87 1.35 1.36
CA VAL A 21 19.96 0.77 0.39
C VAL A 21 18.54 1.07 0.85
N TRP A 22 17.77 1.69 -0.03
CA TRP A 22 16.37 1.98 0.20
C TRP A 22 15.52 0.94 -0.53
N TYR A 23 14.47 0.47 0.12
CA TYR A 23 13.61 -0.57 -0.43
C TYR A 23 12.17 -0.11 -0.34
N LEU A 24 11.51 0.00 -1.49
CA LEU A 24 10.09 0.24 -1.57
C LEU A 24 9.37 -1.11 -1.52
N SER A 25 8.53 -1.28 -0.52
CA SER A 25 7.62 -2.42 -0.41
C SER A 25 6.24 -2.01 -0.90
N VAL A 26 5.68 -2.74 -1.84
CA VAL A 26 4.33 -2.52 -2.39
C VAL A 26 3.50 -3.77 -2.15
N SER A 27 2.34 -3.60 -1.52
CA SER A 27 1.33 -4.66 -1.40
C SER A 27 0.34 -4.50 -2.55
N LEU A 28 0.29 -5.48 -3.46
CA LEU A 28 -0.63 -5.47 -4.60
C LEU A 28 -2.01 -6.03 -4.21
N ASP A 29 -2.02 -6.97 -3.26
CA ASP A 29 -3.21 -7.50 -2.59
C ASP A 29 -2.81 -8.03 -1.19
N GLN A 30 -3.72 -8.78 -0.55
CA GLN A 30 -3.55 -9.29 0.81
C GLN A 30 -2.41 -10.33 0.93
N SER A 31 -2.03 -11.04 -0.15
CA SER A 31 -0.97 -12.04 -0.12
C SER A 31 0.28 -11.66 -0.91
N HIS A 32 0.17 -10.74 -1.86
CA HIS A 32 1.26 -10.39 -2.76
C HIS A 32 1.92 -9.09 -2.35
N ARG A 33 3.09 -9.23 -1.72
CA ARG A 33 4.02 -8.13 -1.44
C ARG A 33 5.19 -8.22 -2.39
N THR A 34 5.36 -7.21 -3.23
CA THR A 34 6.53 -7.03 -4.08
C THR A 34 7.39 -5.90 -3.52
N GLY A 35 8.64 -5.81 -3.93
CA GLY A 35 9.43 -4.63 -3.63
C GLY A 35 10.59 -4.44 -4.57
N THR A 36 11.07 -3.20 -4.59
CA THR A 36 12.15 -2.78 -5.46
C THR A 36 13.13 -1.90 -4.69
N THR A 37 14.39 -1.93 -5.12
CA THR A 37 15.40 -1.04 -4.57
C THR A 37 15.23 0.35 -5.16
N VAL A 38 15.31 1.37 -4.31
CA VAL A 38 15.15 2.77 -4.71
C VAL A 38 16.52 3.46 -4.71
N PRO A 39 16.95 4.03 -5.85
CA PRO A 39 18.12 4.90 -5.93
C PRO A 39 17.97 6.14 -5.03
N ALA A 40 19.09 6.63 -4.47
CA ALA A 40 19.05 7.72 -3.50
C ALA A 40 18.50 9.05 -4.08
N ASP A 41 18.77 9.31 -5.35
CA ASP A 41 18.29 10.47 -6.11
C ASP A 41 16.77 10.45 -6.36
N GLN A 42 16.14 9.27 -6.31
CA GLN A 42 14.71 9.11 -6.53
C GLN A 42 13.87 9.09 -5.24
N LEU A 43 14.50 9.14 -4.06
CA LEU A 43 13.80 8.96 -2.78
C LEU A 43 12.69 9.98 -2.57
N GLU A 44 12.96 11.24 -2.85
CA GLU A 44 11.99 12.31 -2.67
C GLU A 44 10.80 12.16 -3.62
N GLN A 45 11.04 11.67 -4.84
CA GLN A 45 9.96 11.37 -5.78
C GLN A 45 9.10 10.21 -5.28
N VAL A 46 9.73 9.13 -4.82
CA VAL A 46 9.02 7.96 -4.27
C VAL A 46 8.19 8.35 -3.03
N ARG A 47 8.75 9.16 -2.12
CA ARG A 47 8.04 9.67 -0.93
C ARG A 47 6.79 10.46 -1.31
N ARG A 48 6.90 11.41 -2.24
CA ARG A 48 5.75 12.17 -2.75
C ARG A 48 4.70 11.27 -3.43
N GLY A 49 5.16 10.26 -4.16
CA GLY A 49 4.29 9.26 -4.77
C GLY A 49 3.49 8.46 -3.74
N ILE A 50 4.14 8.00 -2.66
CA ILE A 50 3.48 7.30 -1.55
C ILE A 50 2.44 8.20 -0.89
N GLU A 51 2.78 9.45 -0.61
CA GLU A 51 1.84 10.41 -0.01
C GLU A 51 0.61 10.64 -0.92
N SER A 52 0.84 10.81 -2.22
CA SER A 52 -0.23 11.00 -3.20
C SER A 52 -1.14 9.79 -3.27
N TYR A 53 -0.57 8.58 -3.24
CA TYR A 53 -1.32 7.33 -3.17
C TYR A 53 -2.22 7.28 -1.93
N HIS A 54 -1.69 7.58 -0.75
CA HIS A 54 -2.48 7.59 0.48
C HIS A 54 -3.65 8.56 0.42
N ARG A 55 -3.42 9.78 -0.08
CA ARG A 55 -4.49 10.77 -0.27
C ARG A 55 -5.57 10.23 -1.20
N VAL A 56 -5.21 9.71 -2.37
CA VAL A 56 -6.20 9.19 -3.32
C VAL A 56 -6.99 8.03 -2.73
N SER A 57 -6.32 7.08 -2.06
CA SER A 57 -6.99 5.94 -1.42
C SER A 57 -7.99 6.38 -0.34
N GLU A 58 -7.64 7.35 0.49
CA GLU A 58 -8.55 7.91 1.50
C GLU A 58 -9.82 8.51 0.86
N HIS A 59 -9.67 9.30 -0.21
CA HIS A 59 -10.83 9.87 -0.90
C HIS A 59 -11.70 8.79 -1.55
N LEU A 60 -11.10 7.73 -2.10
CA LEU A 60 -11.84 6.60 -2.67
C LEU A 60 -12.63 5.83 -1.60
N GLU A 61 -12.06 5.65 -0.40
CA GLU A 61 -12.74 5.05 0.74
C GLU A 61 -13.94 5.91 1.18
N GLN A 62 -13.76 7.22 1.31
CA GLN A 62 -14.84 8.15 1.64
C GLN A 62 -15.98 8.11 0.61
N ILE A 63 -15.66 8.12 -0.69
CA ILE A 63 -16.67 7.99 -1.75
C ILE A 63 -17.40 6.64 -1.65
N SER A 64 -16.66 5.56 -1.38
CA SER A 64 -17.23 4.22 -1.23
C SER A 64 -18.20 4.14 -0.05
N ASP A 65 -17.87 4.79 1.07
CA ASP A 65 -18.73 4.85 2.26
C ASP A 65 -19.99 5.66 2.01
N ILE A 66 -19.89 6.82 1.35
CA ILE A 66 -21.04 7.63 0.94
C ILE A 66 -21.95 6.81 0.02
N ASN A 67 -21.39 6.12 -0.97
CA ASN A 67 -22.17 5.29 -1.89
C ASN A 67 -22.87 4.15 -1.16
N ARG A 68 -22.18 3.50 -0.21
CA ARG A 68 -22.77 2.43 0.62
C ARG A 68 -23.92 2.96 1.47
N GLU A 69 -23.79 4.17 2.00
CA GLU A 69 -24.84 4.85 2.75
C GLU A 69 -26.07 5.16 1.89
N LEU A 70 -25.86 5.73 0.71
CA LEU A 70 -26.93 6.04 -0.24
C LEU A 70 -27.68 4.77 -0.65
N LEU A 71 -26.96 3.68 -0.93
CA LEU A 71 -27.56 2.38 -1.23
C LEU A 71 -28.36 1.82 -0.04
N ARG A 72 -27.87 2.00 1.20
CA ARG A 72 -28.60 1.58 2.41
C ARG A 72 -29.91 2.33 2.54
N ARG A 73 -29.93 3.64 2.31
CA ARG A 73 -31.14 4.48 2.36
C ARG A 73 -32.11 4.14 1.23
N ALA A 74 -31.60 3.93 0.02
CA ALA A 74 -32.40 3.61 -1.16
C ALA A 74 -33.10 2.25 -1.07
N LYS A 75 -32.53 1.26 -0.36
CA LYS A 75 -33.12 -0.08 -0.22
C LYS A 75 -34.44 -0.11 0.56
N GLY A 76 -34.83 0.98 1.23
CA GLY A 76 -36.05 1.05 2.04
C GLY A 76 -36.17 -0.06 3.08
N PRO A 77 -37.23 -0.13 3.89
CA PRO A 77 -37.51 -1.35 4.65
C PRO A 77 -37.65 -2.50 3.65
N ARG A 78 -36.92 -3.60 3.88
CA ARG A 78 -37.07 -4.85 3.09
C ARG A 78 -38.56 -5.17 3.06
N ARG A 79 -39.25 -4.89 1.94
CA ARG A 79 -40.63 -5.37 1.74
C ARG A 79 -40.53 -6.88 1.88
N ALA A 80 -41.09 -7.41 2.96
CA ALA A 80 -41.16 -8.84 3.20
C ALA A 80 -41.66 -9.46 1.90
N ARG A 81 -40.82 -10.30 1.27
CA ARG A 81 -41.24 -11.12 0.13
C ARG A 81 -42.52 -11.83 0.58
N LYS A 82 -43.68 -11.35 0.14
CA LYS A 82 -44.97 -11.99 0.43
C LYS A 82 -44.82 -13.41 -0.11
N LYS A 83 -44.70 -14.40 0.79
CA LYS A 83 -44.85 -15.80 0.41
C LYS A 83 -46.27 -15.92 -0.13
N MET A 84 -46.39 -16.11 -1.44
CA MET A 84 -47.64 -16.43 -2.11
C MET A 84 -48.07 -17.80 -1.57
N ARG A 85 -48.93 -17.81 -0.55
CA ARG A 85 -49.59 -19.03 -0.07
C ARG A 85 -50.69 -19.34 -1.08
N LYS A 86 -50.58 -20.51 -1.73
CA LYS A 86 -51.68 -21.14 -2.48
C LYS A 86 -52.78 -21.54 -1.52
#